data_AF-A0A934HY16-F1
#
_entry.id   AF-A0A934HY16-F1
#
_cell.length_a   1.000
_cell.length_b   1.000
_cell.length_c   1.000
_cell.angle_alpha   90.00
_cell.angle_beta   90.00
_cell.angle_gamma   90.00
#
_symmetry.space_group_name_H-M   'P 1'
#
loop_
_entity.id
_entity.type
_entity.pdbx_description
1 polymer ?
#
loop_
_entity_poly.entity_id
_entity_poly.type
_entity_poly.pdbx_seq_one_letter_code
_entity_poly.pdbx_strand_id
1 'polypeptide(L)'
;MGIGPSTKETTIHHFRDPLVEIVSNDGDVDLLGIIVAGTPQENEDKVFVAQRAAAWIEGMRADGAIVSIDGWGNSNIDFATTLEEIGK
;
A
#
# COMPACT_ATOMS: atom_id res chain seq x y z
N MET A 1 -21.58 -12.62 8.15
CA MET A 1 -21.45 -12.18 6.74
C MET A 1 -21.56 -10.67 6.73
N GLY A 2 -20.42 -9.98 6.83
CA GLY A 2 -20.37 -8.53 6.74
C GLY A 2 -20.42 -8.09 5.29
N ILE A 3 -21.06 -6.96 5.02
CA ILE A 3 -21.00 -6.28 3.72
C ILE A 3 -19.53 -5.95 3.46
N GLY A 4 -18.87 -6.76 2.62
CA GLY A 4 -17.52 -6.51 2.14
C GLY A 4 -17.51 -5.42 1.06
N PRO A 5 -16.33 -4.91 0.68
CA PRO A 5 -16.12 -3.70 -0.15
C PRO A 5 -16.69 -3.78 -1.59
N SER A 6 -17.35 -4.88 -1.93
CA SER A 6 -18.05 -5.16 -3.19
C SER A 6 -19.03 -4.08 -3.68
N THR A 7 -19.36 -3.05 -2.90
CA THR A 7 -20.31 -2.00 -3.31
C THR A 7 -19.67 -0.77 -3.99
N LYS A 8 -18.34 -0.61 -3.98
CA LYS A 8 -17.66 0.52 -4.66
C LYS A 8 -16.41 0.14 -5.48
N GLU A 9 -15.86 -1.05 -5.28
CA GLU A 9 -14.67 -1.61 -5.94
C GLU A 9 -14.92 -2.16 -7.35
N THR A 10 -15.92 -1.65 -8.09
CA THR A 10 -16.25 -2.21 -9.43
C THR A 10 -15.55 -1.47 -10.58
N THR A 11 -14.80 -0.40 -10.27
CA THR A 11 -14.09 0.39 -11.27
C THR A 11 -12.77 -0.27 -11.65
N ILE A 12 -12.49 -0.35 -12.95
CA ILE A 12 -11.24 -0.88 -13.50
C ILE A 12 -9.99 -0.17 -12.93
N HIS A 13 -10.13 1.05 -12.39
CA HIS A 13 -9.04 1.80 -11.77
C HIS A 13 -8.30 1.06 -10.65
N HIS A 14 -8.94 0.18 -9.88
CA HIS A 14 -8.24 -0.62 -8.85
C HIS A 14 -7.40 -1.74 -9.48
N PHE A 15 -7.81 -2.25 -10.66
CA PHE A 15 -7.06 -3.24 -11.43
C PHE A 15 -6.03 -2.62 -12.39
N ARG A 16 -6.20 -1.33 -12.72
CA ARG A 16 -5.36 -0.52 -13.59
C ARG A 16 -5.10 0.81 -12.92
N ASP A 17 -4.35 0.76 -11.83
CA ASP A 17 -3.98 1.97 -11.10
C ASP A 17 -3.16 2.88 -12.04
N PRO A 18 -3.67 4.09 -12.39
CA PRO A 18 -2.97 4.99 -13.29
C PRO A 18 -1.63 5.47 -12.70
N LEU A 19 -1.44 5.42 -11.38
CA LEU A 19 -0.16 5.80 -10.76
C LEU A 19 0.97 4.89 -11.24
N VAL A 20 0.70 3.61 -11.44
CA VAL A 20 1.71 2.67 -11.95
C VAL A 20 2.14 3.08 -13.36
N GLU A 21 1.18 3.38 -14.23
CA GLU A 21 1.46 3.84 -15.59
C GLU A 21 2.24 5.16 -15.60
N ILE A 22 1.83 6.13 -14.77
CA ILE A 22 2.50 7.43 -14.67
C ILE A 22 3.95 7.27 -14.20
N VAL A 23 4.17 6.57 -13.08
CA VAL A 23 5.52 6.41 -12.50
C VAL A 23 6.43 5.58 -13.41
N SER A 24 5.89 4.53 -14.06
CA SER A 24 6.67 3.70 -14.98
C SER A 24 7.13 4.41 -16.25
N ASN A 25 6.44 5.50 -16.64
CA ASN A 25 6.78 6.30 -17.81
C ASN A 25 7.56 7.58 -17.45
N ASP A 26 7.85 7.82 -16.17
CA ASP A 26 8.65 8.95 -15.73
C ASP A 26 10.14 8.66 -15.96
N GLY A 27 10.83 9.57 -16.65
CA GLY A 27 12.26 9.42 -16.97
C GLY A 27 13.20 9.74 -15.81
N ASP A 28 12.69 10.39 -14.75
CA ASP A 28 13.46 10.82 -13.58
C ASP A 28 13.31 9.84 -12.40
N VAL A 29 12.43 8.83 -12.50
CA VAL A 29 12.13 7.88 -11.42
C VAL A 29 12.41 6.45 -11.88
N ASP A 30 13.16 5.69 -11.07
CA ASP A 30 13.33 4.24 -11.25
C ASP A 30 12.29 3.48 -10.43
N LEU A 31 11.31 2.87 -11.10
CA LEU A 31 10.27 2.08 -10.44
C LEU A 31 10.82 0.70 -10.02
N LEU A 32 11.25 0.60 -8.77
CA LEU A 32 11.85 -0.63 -8.22
C LEU A 32 10.86 -1.80 -8.09
N GLY A 33 9.58 -1.52 -7.82
CA GLY A 33 8.57 -2.57 -7.68
C GLY A 33 7.24 -2.10 -7.10
N ILE A 34 6.30 -3.04 -7.03
CA ILE A 34 4.97 -2.85 -6.46
C ILE A 34 4.77 -3.88 -5.35
N ILE A 35 4.39 -3.42 -4.15
CA ILE A 35 4.07 -4.27 -3.01
C ILE A 35 2.55 -4.23 -2.81
N VAL A 36 1.91 -5.41 -2.86
CA VAL A 36 0.50 -5.57 -2.49
C VAL A 36 0.44 -6.12 -1.08
N ALA A 37 0.05 -5.28 -0.13
CA ALA A 37 -0.15 -5.66 1.26
C ALA A 37 -1.64 -5.90 1.53
N GLY A 38 -1.95 -6.93 2.33
CA GLY A 38 -3.31 -7.12 2.84
C GLY A 38 -3.67 -6.06 3.89
N THR A 39 -4.96 -5.92 4.18
CA THR A 39 -5.49 -5.04 5.23
C THR A 39 -6.13 -5.88 6.34
N PRO A 40 -5.34 -6.32 7.34
CA PRO A 40 -5.86 -7.14 8.43
C PRO A 40 -6.91 -6.41 9.25
N GLN A 41 -7.85 -7.15 9.84
CA GLN A 41 -8.85 -6.55 10.73
C GLN A 41 -8.23 -6.16 12.08
N GLU A 42 -7.43 -7.05 12.65
CA GLU A 42 -6.82 -6.91 13.98
C GLU A 42 -5.61 -5.97 13.95
N ASN A 43 -5.49 -5.10 14.95
CA ASN A 43 -4.45 -4.07 14.98
C ASN A 43 -3.03 -4.63 15.06
N GLU A 44 -2.82 -5.74 15.78
CA GLU A 44 -1.51 -6.39 15.88
C GLU A 44 -1.02 -6.88 14.52
N ASP A 45 -1.94 -7.43 13.72
CA ASP A 45 -1.63 -7.89 12.37
C ASP A 45 -1.32 -6.72 11.43
N LYS A 46 -1.97 -5.55 11.60
CA LYS A 46 -1.64 -4.33 10.84
C LYS A 46 -0.19 -3.90 11.08
N VAL A 47 0.27 -3.94 12.34
CA VAL A 47 1.66 -3.65 12.70
C VAL A 47 2.60 -4.68 12.07
N PHE A 48 2.26 -5.97 12.14
CA PHE A 48 3.06 -7.02 11.51
C PHE A 48 3.21 -6.80 10.00
N VAL A 49 2.11 -6.52 9.28
CA VAL A 49 2.13 -6.28 7.83
C VAL A 49 2.96 -5.04 7.49
N ALA A 50 2.80 -3.95 8.24
CA ALA A 50 3.59 -2.73 8.06
C ALA A 50 5.10 -2.98 8.20
N GLN A 51 5.52 -3.71 9.23
CA GLN A 51 6.94 -4.07 9.43
C GLN A 51 7.50 -4.92 8.28
N ARG A 52 6.69 -5.82 7.70
CA ARG A 52 7.12 -6.62 6.55
C ARG A 52 7.26 -5.78 5.29
N ALA A 53 6.33 -4.85 5.05
CA ALA A 53 6.43 -3.92 3.93
C ALA A 53 7.66 -3.01 4.04
N ALA A 54 7.91 -2.45 5.23
CA ALA A 54 9.08 -1.62 5.50
C ALA A 54 10.40 -2.39 5.29
N ALA A 55 10.50 -3.62 5.81
CA ALA A 55 11.69 -4.45 5.60
C ALA A 55 11.99 -4.76 4.12
N TRP A 56 10.94 -4.88 3.29
CA TRP A 56 11.11 -5.04 1.84
C TRP A 56 11.61 -3.76 1.19
N ILE A 57 11.04 -2.62 1.55
CA ILE A 57 11.45 -1.29 1.04
C ILE A 57 12.91 -1.01 1.40
N GLU A 58 13.29 -1.26 2.66
CA GLU A 58 14.67 -1.15 3.13
C GLU A 58 15.60 -2.12 2.38
N GLY A 59 15.19 -3.39 2.23
CA GLY A 59 15.96 -4.40 1.52
C GLY A 59 16.20 -4.08 0.04
N MET A 60 15.23 -3.42 -0.62
CA MET A 60 15.36 -2.89 -1.98
C MET A 60 16.21 -1.62 -2.05
N ARG A 61 16.48 -0.98 -0.90
CA ARG A 61 17.18 0.31 -0.78
C ARG A 61 16.49 1.41 -1.58
N ALA A 62 15.16 1.46 -1.52
CA ALA A 62 14.38 2.46 -2.23
C ALA A 62 14.61 3.88 -1.66
N ASP A 63 14.68 4.88 -2.55
CA ASP A 63 14.79 6.29 -2.15
C ASP A 63 13.48 6.85 -1.58
N GLY A 64 12.36 6.20 -1.87
CA GLY A 64 11.04 6.59 -1.38
C GLY A 64 9.97 5.54 -1.70
N ALA A 65 8.78 5.74 -1.13
CA ALA A 65 7.62 4.89 -1.35
C ALA A 65 6.35 5.71 -1.51
N ILE A 66 5.49 5.31 -2.45
CA ILE A 66 4.13 5.81 -2.57
C ILE A 66 3.21 4.79 -1.89
N VAL A 67 2.47 5.22 -0.87
CA VAL A 67 1.53 4.37 -0.13
C VAL A 67 0.11 4.76 -0.52
N SER A 68 -0.67 3.77 -0.97
CA SER A 68 -2.08 3.92 -1.34
C SER A 68 -2.93 2.94 -0.54
N ILE A 69 -4.15 3.36 -0.15
CA ILE A 69 -5.13 2.55 0.58
C ILE A 69 -6.55 2.87 0.11
N ASP A 70 -7.47 1.90 0.22
CA ASP A 70 -8.87 2.06 -0.18
C ASP A 70 -9.73 2.86 0.85
N GLY A 71 -9.11 3.42 1.89
CA GLY A 71 -9.70 4.44 2.76
C GLY A 71 -10.92 4.02 3.59
N TRP A 72 -11.24 2.72 3.67
CA TRP A 72 -12.45 2.24 4.35
C TRP A 72 -12.19 1.63 5.73
N GLY A 73 -13.12 1.83 6.66
CA GLY A 73 -13.07 1.21 7.98
C GLY A 73 -11.87 1.69 8.82
N ASN A 74 -11.12 0.74 9.37
CA ASN A 74 -9.92 1.04 10.17
C ASN A 74 -8.64 1.12 9.33
N SER A 75 -8.74 1.22 8.00
CA SER A 75 -7.60 1.24 7.07
C SER A 75 -6.62 2.40 7.30
N ASN A 76 -7.07 3.48 7.96
CA ASN A 76 -6.21 4.60 8.33
C ASN A 76 -5.10 4.19 9.31
N ILE A 77 -5.33 3.14 10.11
CA ILE A 77 -4.29 2.59 10.99
C ILE A 77 -3.21 1.95 10.13
N ASP A 78 -3.58 1.13 9.14
CA ASP A 78 -2.63 0.51 8.21
C ASP A 78 -1.78 1.58 7.51
N PHE A 79 -2.42 2.64 7.03
CA PHE A 79 -1.72 3.74 6.37
C PHE A 79 -0.72 4.44 7.29
N ALA A 80 -1.17 4.87 8.47
CA ALA A 80 -0.32 5.59 9.41
C ALA A 80 0.84 4.72 9.91
N THR A 81 0.56 3.47 10.28
CA THR A 81 1.57 2.53 10.76
C THR A 81 2.54 2.14 9.65
N THR A 82 2.09 1.95 8.41
CA THR A 82 2.98 1.68 7.28
C THR A 82 3.94 2.84 7.02
N LEU A 83 3.44 4.09 7.03
CA LEU A 83 4.30 5.26 6.90
C LEU A 83 5.30 5.39 8.06
N GLU A 84 4.86 5.10 9.28
CA GLU A 84 5.74 5.11 10.46
C GLU A 84 6.85 4.07 10.35
N GLU A 85 6.54 2.82 9.97
CA GLU A 85 7.56 1.77 9.82
C GLU A 85 8.51 2.03 8.64
N ILE A 86 8.04 2.62 7.53
CA ILE A 86 8.91 3.01 6.40
C ILE A 86 9.86 4.14 6.77
N GLY A 87 9.43 5.06 7.64
CA GLY A 87 10.22 6.23 8.05
C GLY A 87 11.26 5.96 9.14
N LYS A 88 11.34 4.73 9.66
CA LYS A 88 12.33 4.30 10.66
C LYS A 88 13.67 3.98 10.01
#